data_AF-A0A9Q5SS74-F1
#
_entry.id   AF-A0A9Q5SS74-F1
#
_cell.length_a   1.000
_cell.length_b   1.000
_cell.length_c   1.000
_cell.angle_alpha   90.00
_cell.angle_beta   90.00
_cell.angle_gamma   90.00
#
_symmetry.space_group_name_H-M   'P 1'
#
loop_
_entity.id
_entity.type
_entity.pdbx_description
1 polymer ?
#
loop_
_entity_poly.entity_id
_entity_poly.type
_entity_poly.pdbx_seq_one_letter_code
_entity_poly.pdbx_strand_id
1 'polypeptide(L)'
;MNRNIKAILIISAYMLLSIIIFSGLVYLISNNQYKYLYIFIGYIFFVLLLPKNIKYKHYPSIHKILLFPISVIYFILSLIMPFIALLANIITYIFAAGVWLLVILSYLKNYNIITISYPTIIYISATFISIISIVCREILLNFTYNYGIMRVRKSEKMNRIKVKELTDGVITRNVVRFSIYSFYFIYIVIFSLYYINNIDMITSEYDKSILQAFITFLAFDNIVLNCSDIKTLPTQALTLIYNSLKKSLHIDDNE
;
A
#
# COMPACT_ATOMS: atom_id res chain seq x y z
N MET A 1 -38.08 -21.27 2.38
CA MET A 1 -37.20 -20.16 1.91
C MET A 1 -35.77 -20.44 2.35
N ASN A 2 -34.85 -20.56 1.38
CA ASN A 2 -33.51 -21.08 1.59
C ASN A 2 -32.72 -20.22 2.61
N ARG A 3 -31.95 -20.85 3.51
CA ARG A 3 -31.27 -20.16 4.64
C ARG A 3 -30.35 -19.03 4.16
N ASN A 4 -29.76 -19.21 2.98
CA ASN A 4 -28.91 -18.23 2.30
C ASN A 4 -29.70 -17.02 1.77
N ILE A 5 -30.93 -17.21 1.29
CA ILE A 5 -31.78 -16.13 0.77
C ILE A 5 -32.26 -15.24 1.92
N LYS A 6 -32.57 -15.83 3.09
CA LYS A 6 -32.88 -15.06 4.31
C LYS A 6 -31.67 -14.25 4.78
N ALA A 7 -30.47 -14.82 4.75
CA ALA A 7 -29.25 -14.10 5.14
C ALA A 7 -28.95 -12.93 4.19
N ILE A 8 -29.08 -13.13 2.88
CA ILE A 8 -28.89 -12.07 1.86
C ILE A 8 -29.92 -10.95 2.04
N LEU A 9 -31.19 -11.28 2.27
CA LEU A 9 -32.24 -10.29 2.53
C LEU A 9 -31.96 -9.47 3.79
N ILE A 10 -31.54 -10.11 4.88
CA ILE A 10 -31.18 -9.42 6.12
C ILE A 10 -29.97 -8.52 5.88
N ILE A 11 -28.91 -9.01 5.22
CA ILE A 11 -27.72 -8.21 4.91
C ILE A 11 -28.08 -7.02 4.01
N SER A 12 -28.93 -7.21 3.00
CA SER A 12 -29.37 -6.14 2.10
C SER A 12 -30.21 -5.07 2.80
N ALA A 13 -31.08 -5.48 3.74
CA ALA A 13 -31.86 -4.56 4.54
C ALA A 13 -30.97 -3.76 5.50
N TYR A 14 -29.98 -4.40 6.13
CA TYR A 14 -28.98 -3.73 6.95
C TYR A 14 -28.12 -2.75 6.12
N MET A 15 -27.74 -3.11 4.90
CA MET A 15 -27.01 -2.23 3.99
C MET A 15 -27.84 -1.00 3.62
N LEU A 16 -29.10 -1.15 3.22
CA LEU A 16 -29.99 -0.02 2.90
C LEU A 16 -30.16 0.91 4.10
N LEU A 17 -30.37 0.35 5.30
CA LEU A 17 -30.53 1.14 6.52
C LEU A 17 -29.24 1.88 6.90
N SER A 18 -28.07 1.26 6.68
CA SER A 18 -26.77 1.90 6.89
C SER A 18 -26.50 3.06 5.92
N ILE A 19 -26.92 2.93 4.65
CA ILE A 19 -26.79 3.97 3.63
C ILE A 19 -27.68 5.17 3.98
N ILE A 20 -28.91 4.92 4.43
CA ILE A 20 -29.84 6.00 4.85
C ILE A 20 -29.25 6.77 6.04
N ILE A 21 -28.77 6.07 7.07
CA ILE A 21 -28.15 6.71 8.25
C ILE A 21 -26.90 7.49 7.86
N PHE A 22 -26.03 6.93 7.02
CA PHE A 22 -24.81 7.58 6.56
C PHE A 22 -25.12 8.83 5.72
N SER A 23 -26.08 8.76 4.80
CA SER A 23 -26.52 9.91 4.00
C SER A 23 -27.10 11.03 4.88
N GLY A 24 -27.83 10.70 5.95
CA GLY A 24 -28.32 11.65 6.94
C GLY A 24 -27.20 12.34 7.70
N LEU A 25 -26.15 11.60 8.09
CA LEU A 25 -24.96 12.17 8.74
C LEU A 25 -24.19 13.11 7.81
N VAL A 26 -23.99 12.72 6.54
CA VAL A 26 -23.31 13.55 5.52
C VAL A 26 -24.10 14.83 5.24
N TYR A 27 -25.43 14.74 5.14
CA TYR A 27 -26.30 15.91 4.96
C TYR A 27 -26.19 16.89 6.14
N LEU A 28 -26.17 16.39 7.37
CA LEU A 28 -26.02 17.22 8.57
C LEU A 28 -24.65 17.92 8.65
N ILE A 29 -23.58 17.24 8.22
CA ILE A 29 -22.23 17.82 8.13
C ILE A 29 -22.18 18.90 7.05
N SER A 30 -22.79 18.66 5.88
CA SER A 30 -22.79 19.60 4.75
C SER A 30 -23.53 20.92 5.05
N ASN A 31 -24.48 20.91 5.99
CA ASN A 31 -25.26 22.09 6.36
C ASN A 31 -24.70 22.85 7.59
N ASN A 32 -23.44 22.60 7.98
CA ASN A 32 -22.76 23.21 9.14
C ASN A 32 -23.52 23.08 10.47
N GLN A 33 -24.41 22.09 10.61
CA GLN A 33 -25.17 21.90 11.85
C GLN A 33 -24.42 21.00 12.84
N TYR A 34 -23.19 21.39 13.17
CA TYR A 34 -22.29 20.67 14.09
C TYR A 34 -22.91 20.39 15.47
N LYS A 35 -23.94 21.15 15.88
CA LYS A 35 -24.75 20.90 17.08
C LYS A 35 -25.29 19.46 17.14
N TYR A 36 -25.70 18.87 16.02
CA TYR A 36 -26.22 17.50 15.99
C TYR A 36 -25.12 16.44 16.07
N LEU A 37 -23.88 16.74 15.66
CA LEU A 37 -22.73 15.86 15.88
C LEU A 37 -22.39 15.77 17.38
N TYR A 38 -22.44 16.88 18.12
CA TYR A 38 -22.23 16.86 19.57
C TYR A 38 -23.30 16.05 20.30
N ILE A 39 -24.56 16.17 19.88
CA ILE A 39 -25.67 15.36 20.41
C ILE A 39 -25.45 13.88 20.10
N PHE A 40 -24.97 13.55 18.90
CA PHE A 40 -24.66 12.17 18.51
C PHE A 40 -23.47 11.58 19.29
N ILE A 41 -22.41 12.36 19.50
CA ILE A 41 -21.26 11.96 20.34
C ILE A 41 -21.71 11.76 21.80
N GLY A 42 -22.53 12.67 22.32
CA GLY A 42 -23.14 12.56 23.64
C GLY A 42 -24.02 11.32 23.78
N TYR A 43 -24.81 10.99 22.75
CA TYR A 43 -25.60 9.76 22.66
C TYR A 43 -24.72 8.50 22.72
N ILE A 44 -23.62 8.46 21.96
CA ILE A 44 -22.67 7.32 22.00
C ILE A 44 -22.11 7.15 23.42
N PHE A 45 -21.71 8.26 24.06
CA PHE A 45 -21.14 8.24 25.42
C PHE A 45 -22.17 7.77 26.46
N PHE A 46 -23.41 8.26 26.36
CA PHE A 46 -24.52 7.85 27.23
C PHE A 46 -24.85 6.36 27.08
N VAL A 47 -24.89 5.84 25.85
CA VAL A 47 -25.18 4.42 25.59
C VAL A 47 -24.05 3.51 26.09
N LEU A 48 -22.79 3.95 26.01
CA LEU A 48 -21.64 3.19 26.53
C LEU A 48 -21.59 3.11 28.07
N LEU A 49 -22.15 4.11 28.76
CA LEU A 49 -22.22 4.16 30.23
C LEU A 49 -23.36 3.28 30.80
N LEU A 50 -24.31 2.84 29.97
CA LEU A 50 -25.41 1.99 30.43
C LEU A 50 -24.90 0.61 30.93
N PRO A 51 -25.38 0.12 32.09
CA PRO A 51 -24.93 -1.16 32.63
C PRO A 51 -25.29 -2.32 31.70
N LYS A 52 -24.34 -3.16 31.32
CA LYS A 52 -24.59 -4.26 30.36
C LYS A 52 -25.53 -5.35 30.89
N ASN A 53 -25.63 -5.52 32.22
CA ASN A 53 -26.29 -6.67 32.86
C ASN A 53 -27.33 -6.26 33.91
N ILE A 54 -28.39 -5.53 33.52
CA ILE A 54 -29.53 -5.29 34.42
C ILE A 54 -30.50 -6.48 34.32
N LYS A 55 -30.89 -7.06 35.46
CA LYS A 55 -31.77 -8.25 35.60
C LYS A 55 -33.24 -8.06 35.13
N TYR A 56 -33.55 -6.97 34.43
CA TYR A 56 -34.91 -6.70 33.95
C TYR A 56 -35.24 -7.47 32.66
N LYS A 57 -36.41 -8.12 32.61
CA LYS A 57 -36.83 -9.03 31.53
C LYS A 57 -36.76 -8.43 30.11
N HIS A 58 -37.04 -7.13 29.96
CA HIS A 58 -37.06 -6.43 28.66
C HIS A 58 -35.83 -5.55 28.40
N TYR A 59 -34.96 -5.37 29.41
CA TYR A 59 -33.76 -4.56 29.29
C TYR A 59 -32.79 -5.01 28.18
N PRO A 60 -32.57 -6.32 27.94
CA PRO A 60 -31.69 -6.77 26.87
C PRO A 60 -32.16 -6.37 25.46
N SER A 61 -33.47 -6.31 25.23
CA SER A 61 -34.05 -5.92 23.95
C SER A 61 -33.93 -4.42 23.72
N ILE A 62 -34.20 -3.61 24.75
CA ILE A 62 -34.09 -2.14 24.70
C ILE A 62 -32.62 -1.73 24.52
N HIS A 63 -31.70 -2.37 25.25
CA HIS A 63 -30.27 -2.11 25.13
C HIS A 63 -29.73 -2.43 23.73
N LYS A 64 -30.23 -3.49 23.07
CA LYS A 64 -29.88 -3.81 21.68
C LYS A 64 -30.36 -2.75 20.67
N ILE A 65 -31.55 -2.20 20.87
CA ILE A 65 -32.09 -1.13 20.01
C ILE A 65 -31.25 0.15 20.17
N LEU A 66 -30.87 0.51 21.40
CA LEU A 66 -29.98 1.64 21.68
C LEU A 66 -28.55 1.44 21.13
N LEU A 67 -28.05 0.21 21.09
CA LEU A 67 -26.75 -0.10 20.50
C LEU A 67 -26.76 -0.16 18.97
N PHE A 68 -27.93 -0.16 18.33
CA PHE A 68 -28.05 -0.32 16.88
C PHE A 68 -27.29 0.75 16.07
N PRO A 69 -27.35 2.05 16.39
CA PRO A 69 -26.57 3.06 15.65
C PRO A 69 -25.06 2.84 15.79
N ILE A 70 -24.60 2.41 16.96
CA ILE A 70 -23.20 2.10 17.23
C ILE A 70 -22.76 0.86 16.47
N SER A 71 -23.61 -0.16 16.38
CA SER A 71 -23.29 -1.38 15.63
C SER A 71 -23.21 -1.13 14.12
N VAL A 72 -24.02 -0.20 13.58
CA VAL A 72 -23.90 0.27 12.18
C VAL A 72 -22.54 0.93 11.93
N ILE A 73 -22.09 1.81 12.84
CA ILE A 73 -20.75 2.43 12.73
C ILE A 73 -19.66 1.37 12.81
N TYR A 74 -19.77 0.42 13.75
CA TYR A 74 -18.80 -0.66 13.88
C TYR A 74 -18.75 -1.54 12.63
N PHE A 75 -19.90 -1.81 12.01
CA PHE A 75 -20.00 -2.55 10.76
C PHE A 75 -19.31 -1.81 9.61
N ILE A 76 -19.57 -0.51 9.45
CA ILE A 76 -18.90 0.33 8.44
C ILE A 76 -17.38 0.34 8.66
N LEU A 77 -16.93 0.55 9.90
CA LEU A 77 -15.51 0.50 10.24
C LEU A 77 -14.90 -0.88 9.93
N SER A 78 -15.62 -1.97 10.22
CA SER A 78 -15.16 -3.33 9.91
C SER A 78 -15.03 -3.57 8.40
N LEU A 79 -15.85 -2.93 7.57
CA LEU A 79 -15.75 -3.02 6.10
C LEU A 79 -14.57 -2.21 5.56
N ILE A 80 -14.25 -1.07 6.18
CA ILE A 80 -13.17 -0.18 5.73
C ILE A 80 -11.81 -0.63 6.29
N MET A 81 -11.79 -1.35 7.41
CA MET A 81 -10.56 -1.81 8.08
C MET A 81 -9.56 -2.56 7.18
N PRO A 82 -9.96 -3.48 6.27
CA PRO A 82 -9.03 -4.13 5.35
C PRO A 82 -8.30 -3.12 4.45
N PHE A 83 -9.00 -2.09 3.98
CA PHE A 83 -8.43 -1.04 3.13
C PHE A 83 -7.47 -0.15 3.90
N ILE A 84 -7.82 0.24 5.14
CA ILE A 84 -6.93 1.00 6.01
C ILE A 84 -5.66 0.18 6.31
N ALA A 85 -5.82 -1.12 6.59
CA ALA A 85 -4.70 -1.99 6.89
C ALA A 85 -3.77 -2.16 5.68
N LEU A 86 -4.34 -2.30 4.48
CA LEU A 86 -3.59 -2.33 3.23
C LEU A 86 -2.82 -1.03 2.99
N LEU A 87 -3.48 0.13 3.11
CA LEU A 87 -2.85 1.44 2.93
C LEU A 87 -1.70 1.64 3.93
N ALA A 88 -1.90 1.28 5.20
CA ALA A 88 -0.86 1.35 6.22
C ALA A 88 0.36 0.48 5.87
N ASN A 89 0.14 -0.71 5.31
CA ASN A 89 1.20 -1.59 4.84
C ASN A 89 1.94 -1.03 3.62
N ILE A 90 1.23 -0.43 2.66
CA ILE A 90 1.86 0.23 1.50
C ILE A 90 2.74 1.39 1.96
N ILE A 91 2.26 2.22 2.88
CA ILE A 91 3.04 3.33 3.45
C ILE A 91 4.29 2.80 4.15
N THR A 92 4.16 1.76 4.97
CA THR A 92 5.32 1.19 5.67
C THR A 92 6.30 0.49 4.75
N TYR A 93 5.84 -0.09 3.65
CA TYR A 93 6.69 -0.66 2.61
C TYR A 93 7.53 0.42 1.90
N ILE A 94 6.91 1.52 1.48
CA ILE A 94 7.63 2.65 0.85
C ILE A 94 8.59 3.30 1.84
N PHE A 95 8.15 3.47 3.09
CA PHE A 95 8.99 3.99 4.17
C PHE A 95 10.21 3.11 4.40
N ALA A 96 10.03 1.80 4.46
CA ALA A 96 11.13 0.85 4.61
C ALA A 96 12.15 0.92 3.45
N ALA A 97 11.70 1.24 2.24
CA ALA A 97 12.58 1.39 1.08
C ALA A 97 13.45 2.66 1.15
N GLY A 98 12.94 3.76 1.71
CA GLY A 98 13.63 5.06 1.68
C GLY A 98 14.40 5.47 2.94
N VAL A 99 13.94 5.04 4.12
CA VAL A 99 14.42 5.58 5.40
C VAL A 99 15.90 5.35 5.64
N TRP A 100 16.39 4.16 5.33
CA TRP A 100 17.79 3.81 5.53
C TRP A 100 18.73 4.73 4.75
N LEU A 101 18.37 5.04 3.50
CA LEU A 101 19.15 5.96 2.68
C LEU A 101 19.13 7.38 3.26
N LEU A 102 17.97 7.89 3.68
CA LEU A 102 17.86 9.23 4.24
C LEU A 102 18.67 9.37 5.54
N VAL A 103 18.70 8.34 6.38
CA VAL A 103 19.54 8.30 7.58
C VAL A 103 21.02 8.36 7.21
N ILE A 104 21.46 7.56 6.23
CA ILE A 104 22.85 7.56 5.75
C ILE A 104 23.24 8.92 5.17
N LEU A 105 22.42 9.50 4.29
CA LEU A 105 22.69 10.80 3.67
C LEU A 105 22.75 11.92 4.72
N SER A 106 21.85 11.89 5.70
CA SER A 106 21.84 12.87 6.80
C SER A 106 23.10 12.75 7.67
N TYR A 107 23.54 11.52 7.96
CA TYR A 107 24.78 11.26 8.67
C TYR A 107 25.98 11.81 7.87
N LEU A 108 26.13 11.42 6.61
CA LEU A 108 27.25 11.87 5.75
C LEU A 108 27.32 13.41 5.62
N LYS A 109 26.17 14.07 5.54
CA LYS A 109 26.08 15.53 5.49
C LYS A 109 26.47 16.18 6.83
N ASN A 110 25.95 15.67 7.95
CA ASN A 110 26.22 16.25 9.28
C ASN A 110 27.69 16.14 9.69
N TYR A 111 28.38 15.08 9.25
CA TYR A 111 29.82 14.91 9.49
C TYR A 111 30.70 15.56 8.41
N ASN A 112 30.12 16.37 7.51
CA ASN A 112 30.81 17.05 6.40
C ASN A 112 31.69 16.11 5.54
N ILE A 113 31.32 14.83 5.44
CA ILE A 113 32.06 13.85 4.63
C ILE A 113 31.81 14.13 3.14
N ILE A 114 30.60 14.60 2.79
CA ILE A 114 30.20 14.93 1.42
C ILE A 114 29.37 16.21 1.41
N THR A 115 29.67 17.13 0.49
CA THR A 115 28.86 18.34 0.22
C THR A 115 27.74 18.02 -0.76
N ILE A 116 26.60 17.54 -0.24
CA ILE A 116 25.43 17.17 -1.05
C ILE A 116 24.38 18.30 -1.04
N SER A 117 24.04 18.82 -2.21
CA SER A 117 22.93 19.76 -2.40
C SER A 117 21.57 19.09 -2.28
N TYR A 118 20.53 19.85 -1.90
CA TYR A 118 19.16 19.32 -1.78
C TYR A 118 18.61 18.66 -3.07
N PRO A 119 18.83 19.22 -4.28
CA PRO A 119 18.42 18.56 -5.53
C PRO A 119 19.05 17.17 -5.69
N THR A 120 20.34 17.04 -5.34
CA THR A 120 21.06 15.75 -5.37
C THR A 120 20.48 14.74 -4.39
N ILE A 121 20.04 15.17 -3.19
CA ILE A 121 19.35 14.29 -2.23
C ILE A 121 18.05 13.76 -2.81
N ILE A 122 17.29 14.59 -3.52
CA ILE A 122 16.04 14.17 -4.17
C ILE A 122 16.31 13.17 -5.28
N TYR A 123 17.31 13.43 -6.12
CA TYR A 123 17.74 12.49 -7.16
C TYR A 123 18.11 11.12 -6.58
N ILE A 124 19.01 11.09 -5.58
CA ILE A 124 19.49 9.84 -4.97
C ILE A 124 18.34 9.12 -4.25
N SER A 125 17.49 9.83 -3.53
CA SER A 125 16.37 9.20 -2.81
C SER A 125 15.31 8.63 -3.75
N ALA A 126 14.90 9.36 -4.78
CA ALA A 126 13.91 8.89 -5.75
C ALA A 126 14.41 7.67 -6.55
N THR A 127 15.67 7.70 -7.02
CA THR A 127 16.30 6.56 -7.70
C THR A 127 16.41 5.34 -6.79
N PHE A 128 16.91 5.53 -5.57
CA PHE A 128 17.10 4.43 -4.62
C PHE A 128 15.76 3.79 -4.22
N ILE A 129 14.76 4.59 -3.86
CA ILE A 129 13.44 4.09 -3.47
C ILE A 129 12.81 3.28 -4.59
N SER A 130 12.85 3.78 -5.83
CA SER A 130 12.26 3.10 -6.98
C SER A 130 12.95 1.77 -7.29
N ILE A 131 14.29 1.72 -7.26
CA ILE A 131 15.06 0.50 -7.51
C ILE A 131 14.88 -0.53 -6.37
N ILE A 132 15.08 -0.11 -5.12
CA ILE A 132 15.03 -0.98 -3.93
C ILE A 132 13.64 -1.60 -3.76
N SER A 133 12.58 -0.85 -4.07
CA SER A 133 11.21 -1.37 -4.04
C SER A 133 11.06 -2.60 -4.96
N ILE A 134 11.64 -2.57 -6.16
CA ILE A 134 11.52 -3.68 -7.11
C ILE A 134 12.47 -4.83 -6.76
N VAL A 135 13.72 -4.54 -6.42
CA VAL A 135 14.77 -5.55 -6.21
C VAL A 135 14.60 -6.26 -4.88
N CYS A 136 14.44 -5.49 -3.80
CA CYS A 136 14.42 -6.01 -2.43
C CYS A 136 12.99 -6.23 -1.90
N ARG A 137 12.02 -6.48 -2.80
CA ARG A 137 10.59 -6.61 -2.45
C ARG A 137 10.35 -7.53 -1.25
N GLU A 138 10.97 -8.71 -1.24
CA GLU A 138 10.75 -9.71 -0.19
C GLU A 138 11.28 -9.25 1.17
N ILE A 139 12.43 -8.59 1.18
CA ILE A 139 13.03 -8.02 2.40
C ILE A 139 12.11 -6.91 2.94
N LEU A 140 11.63 -6.03 2.06
CA LEU A 140 10.73 -4.93 2.42
C LEU A 140 9.37 -5.43 2.91
N LEU A 141 8.80 -6.46 2.28
CA LEU A 141 7.57 -7.10 2.74
C LEU A 141 7.75 -7.75 4.11
N ASN A 142 8.86 -8.45 4.32
CA ASN A 142 9.19 -9.06 5.61
C ASN A 142 9.32 -8.01 6.72
N PHE A 143 9.96 -6.87 6.41
CA PHE A 143 10.01 -5.72 7.31
C PHE A 143 8.60 -5.17 7.61
N THR A 144 7.78 -4.96 6.58
CA THR A 144 6.41 -4.46 6.69
C THR A 144 5.55 -5.35 7.60
N TYR A 145 5.65 -6.67 7.45
CA TYR A 145 4.87 -7.61 8.26
C TYR A 145 5.32 -7.72 9.73
N ASN A 146 6.59 -7.43 10.01
CA ASN A 146 7.18 -7.53 11.35
C ASN A 146 7.10 -6.22 12.14
N TYR A 147 7.42 -5.11 11.48
CA TYR A 147 7.64 -3.81 12.10
C TYR A 147 6.67 -2.73 11.61
N GLY A 148 5.84 -3.03 10.61
CA GLY A 148 4.85 -2.08 10.10
C GLY A 148 3.78 -1.71 11.12
N ILE A 149 3.01 -0.67 10.79
CA ILE A 149 1.94 -0.10 11.64
C ILE A 149 0.90 -1.18 11.96
N MET A 150 0.52 -1.96 10.95
CA MET A 150 -0.42 -3.06 11.07
C MET A 150 0.34 -4.39 11.08
N ARG A 151 0.96 -4.72 12.21
CA ARG A 151 1.80 -5.92 12.39
C ARG A 151 1.02 -7.21 12.11
N VAL A 152 1.12 -7.68 10.88
CA VAL A 152 0.34 -8.83 10.39
C VAL A 152 0.75 -10.11 11.13
N ARG A 153 2.05 -10.33 11.38
CA ARG A 153 2.53 -11.56 12.04
C ARG A 153 2.15 -11.66 13.53
N LYS A 154 1.99 -10.53 14.22
CA LYS A 154 1.74 -10.49 15.67
C LYS A 154 0.27 -10.27 16.03
N SER A 155 -0.59 -9.98 15.06
CA SER A 155 -1.98 -9.59 15.32
C SER A 155 -2.97 -10.62 14.79
N GLU A 156 -3.67 -11.32 15.70
CA GLU A 156 -4.78 -12.22 15.35
C GLU A 156 -5.88 -11.50 14.57
N LYS A 157 -6.17 -10.23 14.90
CA LYS A 157 -7.18 -9.43 14.21
C LYS A 157 -6.82 -9.21 12.74
N MET A 158 -5.55 -8.99 12.44
CA MET A 158 -5.09 -8.80 11.06
C MET A 158 -5.09 -10.11 10.27
N ASN A 159 -4.78 -11.23 10.94
CA ASN A 159 -4.87 -12.56 10.32
C ASN A 159 -6.31 -12.93 9.97
N ARG A 160 -7.29 -12.60 10.80
CA ARG A 160 -8.73 -12.83 10.51
C ARG A 160 -9.22 -12.09 9.27
N ILE A 161 -8.65 -10.93 8.97
CA ILE A 161 -9.00 -10.09 7.81
C ILE A 161 -8.13 -10.45 6.58
N LYS A 162 -7.23 -11.45 6.70
CA LYS A 162 -6.34 -11.88 5.61
C LYS A 162 -5.51 -10.74 5.02
N VAL A 163 -5.09 -9.79 5.86
CA VAL A 163 -4.31 -8.60 5.44
C VAL A 163 -3.02 -9.00 4.72
N LYS A 164 -2.41 -10.13 5.10
CA LYS A 164 -1.23 -10.67 4.40
C LYS A 164 -1.53 -10.98 2.94
N GLU A 165 -2.58 -11.77 2.68
CA GLU A 165 -2.99 -12.17 1.33
C GLU A 165 -3.33 -10.94 0.47
N LEU A 166 -4.03 -9.97 1.07
CA LEU A 166 -4.33 -8.68 0.43
C LEU A 166 -3.05 -7.91 0.07
N THR A 167 -2.10 -7.83 1.00
CA THR A 167 -0.84 -7.10 0.80
C THR A 167 0.03 -7.79 -0.24
N ASP A 168 0.15 -9.12 -0.20
CA ASP A 168 0.91 -9.91 -1.18
C ASP A 168 0.30 -9.80 -2.59
N GLY A 169 -1.03 -9.70 -2.70
CA GLY A 169 -1.73 -9.52 -3.98
C GLY A 169 -1.57 -8.12 -4.59
N VAL A 170 -1.40 -7.08 -3.77
CA VAL A 170 -1.25 -5.70 -4.24
C VAL A 170 0.22 -5.32 -4.43
N ILE A 171 1.10 -5.68 -3.49
CA ILE A 171 2.54 -5.38 -3.55
C ILE A 171 3.26 -6.49 -4.31
N THR A 172 2.83 -6.73 -5.54
CA THR A 172 3.54 -7.61 -6.48
C THR A 172 4.60 -6.81 -7.23
N ARG A 173 5.62 -7.49 -7.76
CA ARG A 173 6.70 -6.82 -8.52
C ARG A 173 6.16 -5.97 -9.68
N ASN A 174 5.17 -6.51 -10.39
CA ASN A 174 4.58 -5.84 -11.56
C ASN A 174 3.74 -4.62 -11.15
N VAL A 175 2.94 -4.74 -10.08
CA VAL A 175 2.13 -3.62 -9.59
C VAL A 175 3.00 -2.51 -9.02
N VAL A 176 4.06 -2.83 -8.28
CA VAL A 176 5.04 -1.85 -7.78
C VAL A 176 5.72 -1.13 -8.95
N ARG A 177 6.21 -1.89 -9.94
CA ARG A 177 6.83 -1.36 -11.15
C ARG A 177 5.87 -0.44 -11.92
N PHE A 178 4.64 -0.90 -12.16
CA PHE A 178 3.59 -0.10 -12.80
C PHE A 178 3.28 1.18 -12.02
N SER A 179 3.24 1.10 -10.69
CA SER A 179 2.98 2.27 -9.83
C SER A 179 4.08 3.32 -9.95
N ILE A 180 5.36 2.89 -9.93
CA ILE A 180 6.51 3.78 -10.13
C ILE A 180 6.42 4.47 -11.50
N TYR A 181 6.17 3.72 -12.57
CA TYR A 181 5.97 4.29 -13.91
C TYR A 181 4.80 5.26 -13.96
N SER A 182 3.68 4.93 -13.32
CA SER A 182 2.50 5.80 -13.28
C SER A 182 2.79 7.11 -12.58
N PHE A 183 3.51 7.09 -11.44
CA PHE A 183 3.90 8.31 -10.73
C PHE A 183 4.80 9.21 -11.58
N TYR A 184 5.84 8.63 -12.19
CA TYR A 184 6.73 9.40 -13.07
C TYR A 184 6.02 9.89 -14.32
N PHE A 185 5.11 9.11 -14.91
CA PHE A 185 4.32 9.51 -16.06
C PHE A 185 3.43 10.71 -15.73
N ILE A 186 2.68 10.64 -14.62
CA ILE A 186 1.85 11.77 -14.16
C ILE A 186 2.72 13.01 -13.92
N TYR A 187 3.88 12.85 -13.27
CA TYR A 187 4.81 13.94 -13.06
C TYR A 187 5.28 14.56 -14.39
N ILE A 188 5.69 13.74 -15.37
CA ILE A 188 6.14 14.21 -16.69
C ILE A 188 5.02 14.94 -17.44
N VAL A 189 3.78 14.46 -17.39
CA VAL A 189 2.64 15.13 -18.03
C VAL A 189 2.47 16.53 -17.44
N ILE A 190 2.45 16.64 -16.12
CA ILE A 190 2.30 17.93 -15.44
C ILE A 190 3.51 18.83 -15.77
N PHE A 191 4.73 18.33 -15.58
CA PHE A 191 5.96 19.05 -15.91
C PHE A 191 5.96 19.58 -17.34
N SER A 192 5.53 18.77 -18.31
CA SER A 192 5.48 19.16 -19.73
C SER A 192 4.51 20.32 -19.97
N LEU A 193 3.36 20.35 -19.30
CA LEU A 193 2.41 21.45 -19.38
C LEU A 193 3.00 22.76 -18.87
N TYR A 194 3.77 22.72 -17.77
CA TYR A 194 4.46 23.90 -17.24
C TYR A 194 5.62 24.33 -18.15
N TYR A 195 6.42 23.38 -18.60
CA TYR A 195 7.60 23.60 -19.43
C TYR A 195 7.26 24.27 -20.78
N ILE A 196 6.18 23.83 -21.45
CA ILE A 196 5.72 24.43 -22.72
C ILE A 196 5.36 25.92 -22.53
N ASN A 197 4.87 26.28 -21.34
CA ASN A 197 4.55 27.66 -20.99
C ASN A 197 5.77 28.47 -20.52
N ASN A 198 6.99 27.90 -20.57
CA ASN A 198 8.23 28.46 -20.01
C ASN A 198 8.12 28.80 -18.52
N ILE A 199 7.35 28.00 -17.76
CA ILE A 199 7.20 28.12 -16.31
C ILE A 199 7.86 26.91 -15.66
N ASP A 200 8.68 27.15 -14.62
CA ASP A 200 9.20 26.08 -13.77
C ASP A 200 8.06 25.51 -12.91
N MET A 201 7.97 24.18 -12.82
CA MET A 201 6.92 23.53 -12.02
C MET A 201 7.20 23.68 -10.52
N ILE A 202 8.46 23.46 -10.13
CA ILE A 202 8.95 23.70 -8.76
C ILE A 202 10.08 24.72 -8.84
N THR A 203 11.18 24.32 -9.47
CA THR A 203 12.37 25.10 -9.83
C THR A 203 13.19 24.24 -10.78
N SER A 204 13.93 24.86 -11.70
CA SER A 204 14.74 24.14 -12.70
C SER A 204 15.63 23.01 -12.12
N GLU A 205 16.25 23.20 -10.95
CA GLU A 205 17.16 22.20 -10.37
C GLU A 205 16.43 20.97 -9.81
N TYR A 206 15.28 21.18 -9.16
CA TYR A 206 14.49 20.10 -8.57
C TYR A 206 13.80 19.30 -9.66
N ASP A 207 13.28 19.99 -10.68
CA ASP A 207 12.62 19.34 -11.81
C ASP A 207 13.59 18.46 -12.61
N LYS A 208 14.82 18.96 -12.85
CA LYS A 208 15.91 18.16 -13.43
C LYS A 208 16.25 16.94 -12.59
N SER A 209 16.26 17.07 -11.26
CA SER A 209 16.62 15.97 -10.36
C SER A 209 15.59 14.84 -10.39
N ILE A 210 14.29 15.17 -10.45
CA ILE A 210 13.21 14.18 -10.56
C ILE A 210 13.23 13.51 -11.94
N LEU A 211 13.42 14.29 -13.01
CA LEU A 211 13.53 13.76 -14.37
C LEU A 211 14.74 12.84 -14.52
N GLN A 212 15.90 13.23 -13.99
CA GLN A 212 17.09 12.40 -14.00
C GLN A 212 16.87 11.11 -13.21
N ALA A 213 16.16 11.17 -12.07
CA ALA A 213 15.83 9.98 -11.30
C ALA A 213 14.96 9.00 -12.10
N PHE A 214 13.99 9.52 -12.86
CA PHE A 214 13.20 8.70 -13.77
C PHE A 214 14.04 8.05 -14.86
N ILE A 215 14.93 8.80 -15.52
CA ILE A 215 15.80 8.28 -16.59
C ILE A 215 16.70 7.17 -16.04
N THR A 216 17.31 7.38 -14.88
CA THR A 216 18.15 6.36 -14.21
C THR A 216 17.34 5.11 -13.88
N PHE A 217 16.12 5.27 -13.35
CA PHE A 217 15.23 4.14 -13.06
C PHE A 217 14.83 3.38 -14.34
N LEU A 218 14.46 4.08 -15.41
CA LEU A 218 14.10 3.50 -16.71
C LEU A 218 15.27 2.71 -17.30
N ALA A 219 16.48 3.26 -17.26
CA ALA A 219 17.69 2.58 -17.72
C ALA A 219 17.95 1.31 -16.90
N PHE A 220 17.88 1.39 -15.57
CA PHE A 220 18.02 0.23 -14.68
C PHE A 220 17.00 -0.86 -15.00
N ASP A 221 15.74 -0.48 -15.18
CA ASP A 221 14.65 -1.41 -15.37
C ASP A 221 14.69 -2.09 -16.75
N ASN A 222 15.15 -1.38 -17.78
CA ASN A 222 15.48 -1.96 -19.09
C ASN A 222 16.65 -2.96 -18.99
N ILE A 223 17.69 -2.66 -18.21
CA ILE A 223 18.79 -3.61 -17.95
C ILE A 223 18.23 -4.86 -17.28
N VAL A 224 17.37 -4.73 -16.26
CA VAL A 224 16.80 -5.88 -15.55
C VAL A 224 15.95 -6.76 -16.48
N LEU A 225 15.17 -6.16 -17.37
CA LEU A 225 14.42 -6.92 -18.39
C LEU A 225 15.35 -7.68 -19.33
N ASN A 226 16.29 -6.98 -19.95
CA ASN A 226 17.19 -7.56 -20.95
C ASN A 226 18.14 -8.60 -20.33
N CYS A 227 18.53 -8.44 -19.06
CA CYS A 227 19.36 -9.43 -18.36
C CYS A 227 18.66 -10.78 -18.15
N SER A 228 17.33 -10.82 -18.10
CA SER A 228 16.60 -12.09 -18.00
C SER A 228 16.75 -12.92 -19.29
N ASP A 229 16.78 -12.25 -20.44
CA ASP A 229 17.09 -12.87 -21.73
C ASP A 229 18.56 -13.30 -21.79
N ILE A 230 19.47 -12.48 -21.26
CA ILE A 230 20.91 -12.80 -21.22
C ILE A 230 21.20 -14.04 -20.37
N LYS A 231 20.49 -14.34 -19.27
CA LYS A 231 20.77 -15.56 -18.48
C LYS A 231 20.60 -16.87 -19.27
N THR A 232 19.74 -16.86 -20.29
CA THR A 232 19.51 -18.04 -21.11
C THR A 232 20.67 -18.29 -22.09
N LEU A 233 21.32 -17.23 -22.60
CA LEU A 233 22.37 -17.35 -23.61
C LEU A 233 23.64 -18.11 -23.15
N PRO A 234 24.28 -17.79 -22.01
CA PRO A 234 25.48 -18.49 -21.55
C PRO A 234 25.19 -19.94 -21.22
N THR A 235 24.02 -20.22 -20.64
CA THR A 235 23.62 -21.57 -20.26
C THR A 235 23.35 -22.43 -21.50
N GLN A 236 22.68 -21.86 -22.50
CA GLN A 236 22.46 -22.48 -23.82
C GLN A 236 23.77 -22.65 -24.59
N ALA A 237 24.64 -21.64 -24.59
CA ALA A 237 25.96 -21.73 -25.21
C ALA A 237 26.81 -22.82 -24.57
N LEU A 238 26.84 -22.90 -23.24
CA LEU A 238 27.57 -23.94 -22.51
C LEU A 238 26.98 -25.33 -22.75
N THR A 239 25.65 -25.47 -22.82
CA THR A 239 25.03 -26.77 -23.16
C THR A 239 25.30 -27.18 -24.60
N LEU A 240 25.29 -26.23 -25.54
CA LEU A 240 25.67 -26.50 -26.94
C LEU A 240 27.15 -26.88 -27.05
N ILE A 241 28.04 -26.17 -26.36
CA ILE A 241 29.47 -26.50 -26.31
C ILE A 241 29.67 -27.88 -25.68
N TYR A 242 29.05 -28.16 -24.54
CA TYR A 242 29.12 -29.47 -23.89
C TYR A 242 28.61 -30.59 -24.79
N ASN A 243 27.45 -30.41 -25.44
CA ASN A 243 26.88 -31.41 -26.35
C ASN A 243 27.75 -31.61 -27.60
N SER A 244 28.36 -30.54 -28.11
CA SER A 244 29.29 -30.62 -29.24
C SER A 244 30.58 -31.37 -28.88
N LEU A 245 31.12 -31.12 -27.67
CA LEU A 245 32.28 -31.83 -27.14
C LEU A 245 31.96 -33.31 -26.89
N LYS A 246 30.82 -33.60 -26.25
CA LYS A 246 30.33 -34.96 -26.02
C LYS A 246 30.22 -35.76 -27.31
N LYS A 247 29.60 -35.16 -28.33
CA LYS A 247 29.46 -35.75 -29.67
C LYS A 247 30.81 -35.95 -30.36
N SER A 248 31.74 -35.00 -30.22
CA SER A 248 33.09 -35.12 -30.80
C SER A 248 33.96 -36.16 -30.11
N LEU A 249 33.69 -36.46 -28.83
CA LEU A 249 34.44 -37.40 -28.01
C LEU A 249 33.85 -38.81 -27.98
N HIS A 250 32.76 -39.09 -28.71
CA HIS A 250 32.05 -40.39 -28.71
C HIS A 250 31.75 -40.92 -27.30
N ILE A 251 31.41 -40.01 -26.37
CA ILE A 251 30.95 -40.41 -25.04
C ILE A 251 29.46 -40.73 -25.18
N ASP A 252 29.17 -41.97 -25.59
CA ASP A 252 27.83 -42.55 -25.50
C ASP A 252 27.52 -42.84 -24.02
N ASP A 253 26.35 -42.39 -23.57
CA ASP A 253 25.82 -42.77 -22.25
C ASP A 253 25.42 -44.25 -22.31
N ASN A 254 26.39 -45.14 -22.12
CA ASN A 254 26.11 -46.47 -21.60
C ASN A 254 26.43 -46.44 -20.10
N GLU A 255 25.34 -46.60 -19.33
CA GLU A 255 25.18 -46.65 -17.86
C GLU A 255 24.77 -45.34 -17.16
#